data_AF-A0A1K1LLM7-F1
#
_entry.id   AF-A0A1K1LLM7-F1
#
_cell.length_a   1.000
_cell.length_b   1.000
_cell.length_c   1.000
_cell.angle_alpha   90.00
_cell.angle_beta   90.00
_cell.angle_gamma   90.00
#
_symmetry.space_group_name_H-M   'P 1'
#
loop_
_entity.id
_entity.type
_entity.pdbx_description
1 polymer ?
#
loop_
_entity_poly.entity_id
_entity_poly.type
_entity_poly.pdbx_seq_one_letter_code
_entity_poly.pdbx_strand_id
1 'polypeptide(L)'
;MSRYLVQLDFISFLKFNSVAFCCANTLFSPFNAFHTFQGSGISRALLVLLLAPPAGLLLGLVFGALAFPLYKFLTSRSRFLATLAGTFQELPGEDADAAPPPGDD
;
A
#
# COMPACT_ATOMS: atom_id res chain seq x y z
N MET A 1 -1.71 -8.05 22.06
CA MET A 1 -1.11 -6.97 21.22
C MET A 1 -1.12 -7.38 19.74
N SER A 2 -1.16 -6.38 18.86
CA SER A 2 -1.65 -6.37 17.47
C SER A 2 -1.04 -7.39 16.49
N ARG A 3 -1.86 -8.29 15.94
CA ARG A 3 -1.58 -8.98 14.66
C ARG A 3 -2.08 -8.08 13.53
N TYR A 4 -1.21 -7.17 13.08
CA TYR A 4 -1.49 -6.20 12.00
C TYR A 4 -1.64 -6.88 10.62
N LEU A 5 -2.67 -7.69 10.43
CA LEU A 5 -3.29 -7.83 9.12
C LEU A 5 -4.32 -6.71 9.02
N VAL A 6 -3.83 -5.48 8.81
CA VAL A 6 -4.69 -4.34 8.49
C VAL A 6 -5.36 -4.69 7.17
N GLN A 7 -6.57 -5.24 7.26
CA GLN A 7 -7.43 -5.39 6.11
C GLN A 7 -7.77 -3.97 5.69
N LEU A 8 -7.16 -3.50 4.61
CA LEU A 8 -7.51 -2.19 4.10
C LEU A 8 -8.94 -2.28 3.56
N ASP A 9 -9.82 -1.46 4.11
CA ASP A 9 -11.13 -1.21 3.52
C ASP A 9 -10.97 -0.78 2.06
N PHE A 10 -12.00 -1.06 1.26
CA PHE A 10 -11.99 -0.79 -0.19
C PHE A 10 -11.47 0.62 -0.52
N ILE A 11 -11.97 1.61 0.20
CA ILE A 11 -11.62 3.01 0.02
C ILE A 11 -10.15 3.26 0.37
N SER A 12 -9.64 2.65 1.43
CA SER A 12 -8.23 2.77 1.84
C SER A 12 -7.29 2.07 0.87
N PHE A 13 -7.68 0.89 0.35
CA PHE A 13 -6.94 0.20 -0.71
C PHE A 13 -6.89 1.04 -1.98
N LEU A 14 -8.02 1.61 -2.39
CA LEU A 14 -8.12 2.44 -3.58
C LEU A 14 -7.28 3.72 -3.46
N LYS A 15 -7.30 4.38 -2.29
CA LYS A 15 -6.48 5.55 -2.00
C LYS A 15 -4.99 5.22 -2.04
N PHE A 16 -4.58 4.13 -1.38
CA PHE A 16 -3.19 3.69 -1.39
C PHE A 16 -2.71 3.38 -2.81
N ASN A 17 -3.51 2.66 -3.59
CA ASN A 17 -3.19 2.31 -4.97
C ASN A 17 -3.10 3.56 -5.87
N SER A 18 -4.05 4.48 -5.72
CA SER A 18 -4.05 5.76 -6.45
C SER A 18 -2.80 6.60 -6.14
N VAL A 19 -2.42 6.71 -4.87
CA VAL A 19 -1.21 7.44 -4.46
C VAL A 19 0.04 6.72 -4.97
N ALA A 20 0.11 5.39 -4.87
CA ALA A 20 1.24 4.61 -5.36
C ALA A 20 1.45 4.80 -6.88
N PHE A 21 0.38 4.73 -7.68
CA PHE A 21 0.47 4.98 -9.11
C PHE A 21 0.75 6.45 -9.46
N CYS A 22 0.24 7.41 -8.69
CA CYS A 22 0.61 8.81 -8.83
C CYS A 22 2.12 9.01 -8.63
N CYS A 23 2.68 8.45 -7.55
CA CYS A 23 4.11 8.52 -7.26
C CYS A 23 4.95 7.81 -8.33
N ALA A 24 4.56 6.60 -8.72
CA ALA A 24 5.25 5.85 -9.77
C ALA A 24 5.25 6.63 -11.10
N ASN A 25 4.09 7.15 -11.52
CA ASN A 25 3.99 7.91 -12.77
C ASN A 25 4.75 9.24 -12.69
N THR A 26 4.83 9.87 -11.52
CA THR A 26 5.63 11.08 -11.29
C THR A 26 7.13 10.79 -11.30
N LEU A 27 7.57 9.60 -10.84
CA LEU A 27 8.98 9.18 -10.92
C LEU A 27 9.40 8.83 -12.35
N PHE A 28 8.52 8.25 -13.15
CA PHE A 28 8.80 7.92 -14.56
C PHE A 28 8.55 9.09 -15.52
N SER A 29 7.78 10.09 -15.10
CA SER A 29 7.43 11.30 -15.86
C SER A 29 8.64 12.04 -16.47
N PRO A 30 9.75 12.28 -15.76
CA PRO A 30 10.92 12.95 -16.33
C PRO A 30 11.57 12.18 -17.47
N PHE A 31 11.61 10.84 -17.39
CA PHE A 31 12.12 10.00 -18.48
C PHE A 31 11.22 10.11 -19.72
N ASN A 32 9.91 10.08 -19.51
CA ASN A 32 8.93 10.22 -20.59
C ASN A 32 8.95 11.62 -21.21
N ALA A 33 9.12 12.67 -20.39
CA ALA A 33 9.27 14.04 -20.83
C ALA A 33 10.59 14.24 -21.60
N PHE A 34 11.70 13.63 -21.16
CA PHE A 34 12.98 13.68 -21.86
C PHE A 34 12.90 13.04 -23.26
N HIS A 35 12.26 11.87 -23.37
CA HIS A 35 12.01 11.25 -24.67
C HIS A 35 11.12 12.13 -25.57
N THR A 36 10.08 12.73 -24.99
CA THR A 36 9.14 13.62 -25.71
C THR A 36 9.80 14.92 -26.17
N PHE A 37 10.77 15.42 -25.39
CA PHE A 37 11.57 16.60 -25.73
C PHE A 37 12.39 16.37 -27.00
N GLN A 38 13.03 15.20 -27.12
CA GLN A 38 13.85 14.85 -28.29
C GLN A 38 13.05 14.77 -29.58
N GLY A 39 11.78 14.34 -29.53
CA GLY A 39 10.96 14.11 -30.73
C GLY A 39 9.92 15.20 -31.05
N SER A 40 9.49 16.01 -30.07
CA SER A 40 8.32 16.88 -30.26
C SER A 40 8.39 18.26 -29.60
N GLY A 41 9.56 18.61 -29.03
CA GLY A 41 9.83 19.93 -28.47
C GLY A 41 9.41 20.12 -27.01
N ILE A 42 9.88 21.23 -26.43
CA ILE A 42 9.86 21.51 -24.98
C ILE A 42 8.45 21.66 -24.41
N SER A 43 7.51 22.21 -25.20
CA SER A 43 6.15 22.49 -24.76
C SER A 43 5.37 21.20 -24.48
N ARG A 44 5.54 20.17 -25.33
CA ARG A 44 4.92 18.86 -25.14
C ARG A 44 5.57 18.09 -23.98
N ALA A 45 6.87 18.21 -23.80
CA ALA A 45 7.57 17.61 -22.66
C ALA A 45 7.06 18.16 -21.31
N LEU A 46 6.83 19.48 -21.23
CA LEU A 46 6.23 20.12 -20.05
C LEU A 46 4.79 19.66 -19.79
N LEU A 47 3.98 19.50 -20.85
CA LEU A 47 2.63 18.97 -20.72
C LEU A 47 2.63 17.53 -20.20
N VAL A 48 3.53 16.67 -20.70
CA VAL A 48 3.69 15.29 -20.19
C VAL A 48 4.05 15.30 -18.71
N LEU A 49 4.91 16.22 -18.29
CA LEU A 49 5.31 16.33 -16.88
C LEU A 49 4.13 16.75 -15.98
N LEU A 50 3.36 17.74 -16.43
CA LEU A 50 2.19 18.27 -15.71
C LEU A 50 1.03 17.27 -15.66
N LEU A 51 0.85 16.48 -16.71
CA LEU A 51 -0.23 15.51 -16.83
C LEU A 51 0.07 14.17 -16.13
N ALA A 52 1.32 13.92 -15.76
CA ALA A 52 1.72 12.66 -15.14
C ALA A 52 1.07 12.38 -13.77
N PRO A 53 1.00 13.32 -12.81
CA PRO A 53 0.32 13.07 -11.54
C PRO A 53 -1.19 12.74 -11.69
N PRO A 54 -2.01 13.51 -12.42
CA PRO A 54 -3.43 13.19 -12.58
C PRO A 54 -3.65 11.92 -13.41
N ALA A 55 -2.81 11.65 -14.41
CA ALA A 55 -2.86 10.40 -15.15
C ALA A 55 -2.56 9.19 -14.25
N GLY A 56 -1.57 9.30 -13.36
CA GLY A 56 -1.22 8.27 -12.39
C GLY A 56 -2.34 8.02 -11.37
N LEU A 57 -3.00 9.08 -10.89
CA LEU A 57 -4.16 8.95 -10.00
C LEU A 57 -5.33 8.21 -10.66
N LEU A 58 -5.68 8.58 -11.90
CA LEU A 58 -6.74 7.91 -12.66
C LEU A 58 -6.40 6.44 -12.89
N LEU A 59 -5.16 6.15 -13.28
CA LEU A 59 -4.70 4.79 -13.51
C LEU A 59 -4.78 3.96 -12.21
N GLY A 60 -4.28 4.50 -11.10
CA GLY A 60 -4.34 3.82 -9.80
C GLY A 60 -5.75 3.63 -9.26
N LEU A 61 -6.71 4.49 -9.63
CA LEU A 61 -8.12 4.29 -9.30
C LEU A 61 -8.73 3.14 -10.12
N VAL A 62 -8.47 3.09 -11.43
CA VAL A 62 -8.98 2.01 -12.30
C VAL A 62 -8.34 0.67 -11.92
N PHE A 63 -7.01 0.62 -11.84
CA PHE A 63 -6.29 -0.60 -11.44
C PHE A 63 -6.57 -0.98 -9.99
N GLY A 64 -6.74 -0.03 -9.09
CA GLY A 64 -7.15 -0.30 -7.72
C GLY A 64 -8.54 -0.91 -7.61
N ALA A 65 -9.51 -0.44 -8.41
CA ALA A 65 -10.85 -1.03 -8.45
C ALA A 65 -10.83 -2.47 -9.02
N LEU A 66 -10.07 -2.69 -10.10
CA LEU A 66 -9.89 -4.01 -10.72
C LEU A 66 -9.08 -4.99 -9.85
N ALA A 67 -8.09 -4.50 -9.11
CA ALA A 67 -7.25 -5.33 -8.24
C ALA A 67 -7.92 -5.63 -6.89
N PHE A 68 -8.95 -4.89 -6.49
CA PHE A 68 -9.66 -5.14 -5.24
C PHE A 68 -10.29 -6.54 -5.10
N PRO A 69 -11.00 -7.10 -6.10
CA PRO A 69 -11.50 -8.48 -6.00
C PRO A 69 -10.36 -9.49 -5.84
N LEU A 70 -9.22 -9.26 -6.51
CA LEU A 70 -8.03 -10.09 -6.36
C LEU A 70 -7.43 -9.95 -4.94
N TYR A 71 -7.35 -8.73 -4.41
CA TYR A 71 -6.93 -8.46 -3.02
C TYR A 71 -7.83 -9.16 -2.01
N LYS A 72 -9.16 -9.09 -2.19
CA LYS A 72 -10.14 -9.80 -1.36
C LYS A 72 -9.95 -11.32 -1.44
N PHE A 73 -9.73 -11.86 -2.63
CA PHE A 73 -9.52 -13.29 -2.84
C PHE A 73 -8.22 -13.77 -2.17
N LEU A 74 -7.11 -13.06 -2.39
CA LEU A 74 -5.81 -13.36 -1.76
C LEU A 74 -5.87 -13.22 -0.25
N THR A 75 -6.56 -12.21 0.27
CA THR A 75 -6.74 -12.02 1.72
C THR A 75 -7.60 -13.10 2.34
N SER A 76 -8.64 -13.58 1.65
CA SER A 76 -9.46 -14.72 2.09
C SER A 76 -8.63 -16.00 2.16
N ARG A 77 -7.81 -16.26 1.12
CA ARG A 77 -6.90 -17.42 1.08
C ARG A 77 -5.76 -17.32 2.07
N SER A 78 -5.18 -16.14 2.30
CA SER A 78 -4.13 -15.96 3.31
C SER A 78 -4.68 -16.10 4.73
N ARG A 79 -5.90 -15.66 4.99
CA ARG A 79 -6.59 -15.95 6.27
C ARG A 79 -6.87 -17.43 6.43
N PHE A 80 -7.34 -18.10 5.38
CA PHE A 80 -7.58 -19.54 5.38
C PHE A 80 -6.27 -20.32 5.62
N LEU A 81 -5.17 -19.92 4.97
CA LEU A 81 -3.85 -20.49 5.19
C LEU A 81 -3.29 -20.13 6.57
N ALA A 82 -3.53 -18.93 7.09
CA ALA A 82 -3.12 -18.55 8.45
C ALA A 82 -3.92 -19.30 9.53
N THR A 83 -5.19 -19.62 9.27
CA THR A 83 -6.00 -20.47 10.15
C THR A 83 -5.63 -21.95 10.03
N LEU A 84 -5.23 -22.42 8.86
CA LEU A 84 -4.75 -23.80 8.66
C LEU A 84 -3.30 -24.02 9.11
N ALA A 85 -2.45 -22.99 8.99
CA ALA A 85 -1.09 -22.95 9.55
C ALA A 85 -1.10 -22.62 11.04
N GLY A 86 -2.21 -22.94 11.74
CA GLY A 86 -2.33 -22.82 13.18
C GLY A 86 -1.08 -23.37 13.86
N THR A 87 -0.60 -22.63 14.86
CA THR A 87 0.59 -22.94 15.68
C THR A 87 1.93 -22.43 15.13
N PHE A 88 2.05 -21.12 14.86
CA PHE A 88 3.35 -20.48 15.09
C PHE A 88 3.32 -19.77 16.45
N GLN A 89 3.75 -20.56 17.44
CA GLN A 89 4.43 -20.18 18.67
C GLN A 89 4.00 -18.85 19.29
N GLU A 90 3.11 -18.94 20.29
CA GLU A 90 3.09 -17.94 21.35
C GLU A 90 4.50 -17.89 21.95
N LEU A 91 5.27 -16.86 21.62
CA LEU A 91 6.40 -16.48 22.45
C LEU A 91 5.79 -16.10 23.81
N PRO A 92 6.24 -16.73 24.91
CA PRO A 92 5.73 -16.43 26.23
C PRO A 92 5.89 -14.93 26.47
N GLY A 93 4.78 -14.31 26.87
CA GLY A 93 4.72 -12.90 27.18
C GLY A 93 5.80 -12.53 28.18
N GLU A 94 6.47 -11.44 27.88
CA GLU A 94 7.27 -10.65 28.80
C GLU A 94 6.32 -10.00 29.83
N ASP A 95 5.61 -10.82 30.60
CA ASP A 95 4.90 -10.42 31.81
C ASP A 95 5.86 -10.62 32.99
N ALA A 96 6.95 -9.84 32.99
CA ALA A 96 7.80 -9.64 34.16
C ALA A 96 7.55 -8.27 34.81
N ASP A 97 6.39 -7.66 34.53
CA ASP A 97 5.86 -6.51 35.28
C ASP A 97 4.89 -7.01 36.36
N ALA A 98 5.38 -7.89 37.23
CA ALA A 98 4.79 -8.14 38.54
C ALA A 98 5.54 -7.28 39.54
N ALA A 99 5.14 -6.00 39.62
CA ALA A 99 5.38 -5.19 40.81
C ALA A 99 4.83 -5.95 42.04
N PRO A 100 5.64 -6.25 43.08
CA PRO A 100 5.08 -6.61 44.36
C PRO A 100 4.42 -5.37 45.00
N PRO A 101 3.23 -5.51 45.62
CA PRO A 101 2.52 -4.39 46.24
C PRO A 101 3.28 -3.80 47.45
N PRO A 102 2.99 -2.55 47.85
CA PRO A 102 3.56 -1.92 49.04
C PRO A 102 2.82 -2.35 50.32
N GLY A 103 3.52 -2.36 51.46
CA GLY A 103 2.97 -2.50 52.83
C GLY A 103 3.76 -3.54 53.63
N ASP A 104 4.64 -3.12 54.54
CA ASP A 104 4.37 -2.72 55.95
C ASP A 104 4.18 -3.95 56.85
N ASP A 105 5.30 -4.42 57.42
CA ASP A 105 5.48 -4.87 58.82
C ASP A 105 6.99 -5.01 59.12
#